data_AF-A0A846N4D0-F1
#
_entry.id   AF-A0A846N4D0-F1
#
_cell.length_a   1.000
_cell.length_b   1.000
_cell.length_c   1.000
_cell.angle_alpha   90.00
_cell.angle_beta   90.00
_cell.angle_gamma   90.00
#
_symmetry.space_group_name_H-M   'P 1'
#
loop_
_entity.id
_entity.type
_entity.pdbx_description
1 polymer ?
#
loop_
_entity_poly.entity_id
_entity_poly.type
_entity_poly.pdbx_seq_one_letter_code
_entity_poly.pdbx_strand_id
1 'polypeptide(L)'
;MVSSPQHEPTMEEILASIRKIISEDSSEPQAASEAAKEAEPESDILELTHEVPPEPVVEAAPEPVMEEPVLETPAIPEPQPENDVVFEPIDEPEPAPVAEASSDIFSSKTREHLENAFAALDEPEEEEYAAPAYAPSSSASGLSVEAVFERAVNQAFEPVAKQWLGENAPQLIERMKPLIREWMDEHFPALLEGAVRDEVARVAKARGAKR
;
A
#
# COMPACT_ATOMS: atom_id res chain seq x y z
N MET A 1 25.50 -41.13 -12.94
CA MET A 1 24.89 -39.83 -13.27
C MET A 1 23.98 -40.04 -14.45
N VAL A 2 22.68 -40.20 -14.22
CA VAL A 2 21.65 -40.19 -15.27
C VAL A 2 20.63 -39.16 -14.80
N SER A 3 20.85 -37.90 -15.20
CA SER A 3 19.80 -36.90 -15.15
C SER A 3 19.06 -37.04 -16.47
N SER A 4 17.81 -37.50 -16.42
CA SER A 4 16.94 -37.58 -17.59
C SER A 4 16.24 -36.23 -17.79
N PRO A 5 16.55 -35.47 -18.86
CA PRO A 5 15.75 -34.32 -19.26
C PRO A 5 14.53 -34.83 -20.05
N GLN A 6 13.33 -34.41 -19.68
CA GLN A 6 12.00 -34.85 -20.19
C GLN A 6 11.30 -35.99 -19.43
N HIS A 7 11.20 -35.89 -18.11
CA HIS A 7 10.07 -36.52 -17.42
C HIS A 7 9.16 -35.40 -16.95
N GLU A 8 8.19 -35.00 -17.79
CA GLU A 8 7.05 -34.24 -17.28
C GLU A 8 6.34 -35.18 -16.31
N PRO A 9 6.26 -34.83 -15.00
CA PRO A 9 5.74 -35.74 -14.01
C PRO A 9 4.30 -36.06 -14.37
N THR A 10 4.00 -37.36 -14.39
CA THR A 10 2.64 -37.82 -14.63
C THR A 10 1.74 -37.30 -13.51
N MET A 11 0.45 -37.10 -13.81
CA MET A 11 -0.54 -36.62 -12.83
C MET A 11 -0.47 -37.42 -11.51
N GLU A 12 -0.24 -38.73 -11.59
CA GLU A 12 -0.15 -39.61 -10.42
C GLU A 12 1.09 -39.33 -9.56
N GLU A 13 2.22 -38.96 -10.17
CA GLU A 13 3.45 -38.57 -9.47
C GLU A 13 3.29 -37.21 -8.78
N ILE A 14 2.61 -36.26 -9.44
CA ILE A 14 2.27 -34.96 -8.85
C ILE A 14 1.38 -35.20 -7.62
N LEU A 15 0.33 -36.01 -7.75
CA LEU A 15 -0.59 -36.32 -6.64
C LEU A 15 0.09 -37.12 -5.52
N ALA A 16 1.00 -38.04 -5.85
CA ALA A 16 1.79 -38.77 -4.86
C ALA A 16 2.77 -37.86 -4.11
N SER A 17 3.40 -36.89 -4.79
CA SER A 17 4.30 -35.93 -4.17
C SER A 17 3.56 -35.00 -3.21
N ILE A 18 2.38 -34.49 -3.60
CA ILE A 18 1.54 -33.66 -2.71
C ILE A 18 1.09 -34.49 -1.50
N ARG A 19 0.61 -35.73 -1.69
CA ARG A 19 0.19 -36.61 -0.59
C ARG A 19 1.34 -36.91 0.38
N LYS A 20 2.56 -37.11 -0.14
CA LYS A 20 3.76 -37.34 0.67
C LYS A 20 4.11 -36.10 1.49
N ILE A 21 4.14 -34.92 0.88
CA ILE A 21 4.46 -33.65 1.57
C ILE A 21 3.45 -33.42 2.70
N ILE A 22 2.15 -33.58 2.45
CA ILE A 22 1.12 -33.38 3.49
C ILE A 22 1.24 -34.41 4.62
N SER A 23 1.57 -35.67 4.31
CA SER A 23 1.72 -36.71 5.35
C SER A 23 2.99 -36.51 6.19
N GLU A 24 4.07 -36.05 5.57
CA GLU A 24 5.36 -35.75 6.21
C GLU A 24 5.27 -34.47 7.05
N ASP A 25 4.59 -33.43 6.55
CA ASP A 25 4.39 -32.15 7.24
C ASP A 25 3.32 -32.22 8.36
N SER A 26 2.37 -33.16 8.26
CA SER A 26 1.39 -33.41 9.32
C SER A 26 1.90 -34.32 10.44
N SER A 27 3.13 -34.84 10.33
CA SER A 27 3.71 -35.79 11.29
C SER A 27 4.98 -35.23 11.95
N GLU A 28 4.87 -34.11 12.69
CA GLU A 28 5.46 -33.87 14.04
C GLU A 28 5.40 -32.36 14.44
N PRO A 29 5.22 -32.00 15.73
CA PRO A 29 5.60 -32.78 16.90
C PRO A 29 4.40 -33.36 17.68
N GLN A 30 4.30 -34.69 17.68
CA GLN A 30 3.61 -35.43 18.73
C GLN A 30 4.64 -35.83 19.80
N ALA A 31 4.79 -34.98 20.81
CA ALA A 31 5.45 -35.35 22.06
C ALA A 31 4.61 -34.84 23.25
N ALA A 32 3.36 -35.32 23.35
CA ALA A 32 2.63 -35.36 24.60
C ALA A 32 1.42 -36.32 24.52
N SER A 33 1.58 -37.46 25.18
CA SER A 33 0.50 -38.23 25.83
C SER A 33 -0.46 -39.04 24.96
N GLU A 34 -0.05 -40.28 24.67
CA GLU A 34 -0.95 -41.45 24.70
C GLU A 34 -1.62 -41.55 26.08
N ALA A 35 -2.75 -40.88 26.29
CA ALA A 35 -3.69 -41.18 27.37
C ALA A 35 -5.02 -40.41 27.18
N ALA A 36 -5.79 -40.72 26.15
CA ALA A 36 -7.23 -40.47 26.18
C ALA A 36 -7.93 -41.35 25.13
N LYS A 37 -8.64 -42.33 25.66
CA LYS A 37 -9.57 -43.21 24.99
C LYS A 37 -10.78 -42.37 24.52
N GLU A 38 -11.25 -42.64 23.30
CA GLU A 38 -12.67 -42.51 22.89
C GLU A 38 -13.27 -41.09 22.93
N ALA A 39 -13.29 -40.42 21.77
CA ALA A 39 -14.25 -39.36 21.46
C ALA A 39 -14.51 -39.32 19.94
N GLU A 40 -15.78 -39.45 19.56
CA GLU A 40 -16.32 -39.32 18.20
C GLU A 40 -15.90 -38.00 17.54
N PRO A 41 -15.68 -37.95 16.21
CA PRO A 41 -15.55 -36.70 15.49
C PRO A 41 -16.87 -36.36 14.79
N GLU A 42 -17.88 -35.91 15.53
CA GLU A 42 -19.12 -35.41 14.91
C GLU A 42 -19.65 -34.18 15.67
N SER A 43 -19.14 -32.98 15.35
CA SER A 43 -19.92 -31.72 15.46
C SER A 43 -19.15 -30.44 15.08
N ASP A 44 -18.30 -30.43 14.04
CA ASP A 44 -17.77 -29.13 13.55
C ASP A 44 -17.80 -29.01 12.02
N ILE A 45 -18.88 -29.54 11.45
CA ILE A 45 -19.38 -29.11 10.15
C ILE A 45 -20.46 -28.09 10.47
N LEU A 46 -20.20 -26.82 10.21
CA LEU A 46 -21.23 -25.78 10.25
C LEU A 46 -22.21 -26.04 9.11
N GLU A 47 -23.30 -26.77 9.41
CA GLU A 47 -24.41 -26.93 8.47
C GLU A 47 -25.02 -25.55 8.19
N LEU A 48 -24.87 -25.09 6.95
CA LEU A 48 -25.39 -23.82 6.43
C LEU A 48 -26.91 -23.89 6.19
N THR A 49 -27.64 -24.53 7.10
CA THR A 49 -29.11 -24.71 7.11
C THR A 49 -29.79 -23.84 8.15
N HIS A 50 -29.07 -22.89 8.77
CA HIS A 50 -29.70 -21.88 9.62
C HIS A 50 -30.51 -20.90 8.75
N GLU A 51 -31.75 -21.26 8.51
CA GLU A 51 -32.77 -20.47 7.84
C GLU A 51 -33.07 -19.22 8.69
N VAL A 52 -32.75 -18.04 8.15
CA VAL A 52 -33.10 -16.75 8.76
C VAL A 52 -34.63 -16.67 8.85
N PRO A 53 -35.23 -16.52 10.05
CA PRO A 53 -36.68 -16.43 10.15
C PRO A 53 -37.18 -15.17 9.43
N PRO A 54 -38.26 -15.27 8.64
CA PRO A 54 -38.80 -14.11 7.95
C PRO A 54 -39.32 -13.08 8.97
N GLU A 55 -38.91 -11.83 8.79
CA GLU A 55 -39.46 -10.70 9.54
C GLU A 55 -40.99 -10.67 9.39
N PRO A 56 -41.75 -10.36 10.45
CA PRO A 56 -43.20 -10.32 10.36
C PRO A 56 -43.62 -9.25 9.36
N VAL A 57 -44.25 -9.70 8.27
CA VAL A 57 -44.95 -8.86 7.30
C VAL A 57 -46.11 -8.21 8.04
N VAL A 58 -45.97 -6.93 8.39
CA VAL A 58 -47.07 -6.12 8.90
C VAL A 58 -47.92 -5.69 7.70
N GLU A 59 -49.05 -6.37 7.56
CA GLU A 59 -50.12 -6.09 6.60
C GLU A 59 -50.65 -4.65 6.79
N ALA A 60 -50.89 -3.95 5.68
CA ALA A 60 -51.14 -2.52 5.63
C ALA A 60 -52.52 -2.07 6.20
N ALA A 61 -52.52 -0.96 6.97
CA ALA A 61 -53.44 0.21 6.90
C ALA A 61 -53.57 0.96 8.26
N PRO A 62 -53.94 2.26 8.32
CA PRO A 62 -53.75 3.39 7.38
C PRO A 62 -52.78 4.46 7.95
N GLU A 63 -52.26 5.36 7.11
CA GLU A 63 -51.36 6.46 7.54
C GLU A 63 -52.02 7.43 8.54
N PRO A 64 -51.40 7.69 9.71
CA PRO A 64 -51.68 8.90 10.48
C PRO A 64 -50.69 10.01 10.08
N VAL A 65 -51.28 11.14 9.70
CA VAL A 65 -50.62 12.39 9.33
C VAL A 65 -49.76 12.91 10.49
N MET A 66 -48.58 13.40 10.12
CA MET A 66 -47.61 14.22 10.84
C MET A 66 -48.09 14.96 12.11
N GLU A 67 -47.30 14.86 13.18
CA GLU A 67 -46.95 16.00 14.06
C GLU A 67 -45.60 15.70 14.73
N GLU A 68 -44.58 16.52 14.44
CA GLU A 68 -43.24 16.41 15.02
C GLU A 68 -43.26 16.84 16.50
N PRO A 69 -42.78 16.02 17.46
CA PRO A 69 -42.52 16.51 18.81
C PRO A 69 -41.15 17.19 18.85
N VAL A 70 -41.18 18.50 19.14
CA VAL A 70 -40.01 19.31 19.46
C VAL A 70 -39.33 18.74 20.71
N LEU A 71 -38.13 18.17 20.56
CA LEU A 71 -37.30 17.76 21.70
C LEU A 71 -36.40 18.92 22.12
N GLU A 72 -36.71 19.48 23.30
CA GLU A 72 -35.82 20.39 24.04
C GLU A 72 -34.48 19.72 24.32
N THR A 73 -33.40 20.35 23.84
CA THR A 73 -32.02 19.97 24.14
C THR A 73 -31.62 20.58 25.50
N PRO A 74 -30.98 19.83 26.42
CA PRO A 74 -30.57 20.36 27.72
C PRO A 74 -29.43 21.38 27.58
N ALA A 75 -29.50 22.42 28.41
CA ALA A 75 -28.57 23.54 28.42
C ALA A 75 -27.12 23.13 28.78
N ILE A 76 -26.19 23.50 27.89
CA ILE A 76 -24.74 23.50 28.12
C ILE A 76 -24.37 24.82 28.81
N PRO A 77 -23.55 24.84 29.89
CA PRO A 77 -23.21 26.07 30.59
C PRO A 77 -22.33 26.99 29.72
N GLU A 78 -22.62 28.29 29.75
CA GLU A 78 -21.92 29.34 28.99
C GLU A 78 -20.41 29.44 29.32
N PRO A 79 -19.54 29.62 28.31
CA PRO A 79 -18.15 30.01 28.54
C PRO A 79 -18.04 31.49 28.90
N GLN A 80 -17.21 31.81 29.90
CA GLN A 80 -16.91 33.19 30.29
C GLN A 80 -16.09 33.93 29.22
N PRO A 81 -16.20 35.26 29.12
CA PRO A 81 -15.47 36.03 28.10
C PRO A 81 -13.99 36.21 28.49
N GLU A 82 -13.11 35.51 27.80
CA GLU A 82 -11.66 35.67 27.89
C GLU A 82 -11.19 36.62 26.78
N ASN A 83 -10.81 37.83 27.16
CA ASN A 83 -10.02 38.84 26.43
C ASN A 83 -10.23 38.95 24.89
N ASP A 84 -10.96 39.98 24.52
CA ASP A 84 -11.08 40.54 23.18
C ASP A 84 -9.70 40.92 22.62
N VAL A 85 -9.10 40.04 21.81
CA VAL A 85 -8.02 40.44 20.90
C VAL A 85 -8.70 41.13 19.72
N VAL A 86 -8.78 42.46 19.80
CA VAL A 86 -9.18 43.32 18.69
C VAL A 86 -8.18 43.13 17.56
N PHE A 87 -8.54 42.31 16.58
CA PHE A 87 -7.91 42.37 15.27
C PHE A 87 -8.45 43.61 14.56
N GLU A 88 -7.60 44.64 14.42
CA GLU A 88 -7.85 45.67 13.42
C GLU A 88 -7.91 44.99 12.03
N PRO A 89 -8.97 45.21 11.25
CA PRO A 89 -9.01 44.74 9.88
C PRO A 89 -7.92 45.48 9.11
N ILE A 90 -6.89 44.75 8.68
CA ILE A 90 -5.91 45.27 7.73
C ILE A 90 -6.67 45.50 6.43
N ASP A 91 -6.67 46.74 5.95
CA ASP A 91 -7.22 47.14 4.65
C ASP A 91 -6.63 46.21 3.59
N GLU A 92 -7.48 45.39 2.99
CA GLU A 92 -7.12 44.44 1.95
C GLU A 92 -6.72 45.23 0.69
N PRO A 93 -5.45 45.19 0.24
CA PRO A 93 -5.07 45.92 -0.95
C PRO A 93 -5.83 45.32 -2.15
N GLU A 94 -6.58 46.19 -2.82
CA GLU A 94 -7.27 45.94 -4.09
C GLU A 94 -6.38 45.12 -5.04
N PRO A 95 -6.88 44.03 -5.67
CA PRO A 95 -6.05 43.16 -6.48
C PRO A 95 -5.57 43.92 -7.73
N ALA A 96 -4.34 44.43 -7.65
CA ALA A 96 -3.56 44.72 -8.85
C ALA A 96 -3.48 43.43 -9.67
N PRO A 97 -3.49 43.50 -11.02
CA PRO A 97 -3.34 42.31 -11.84
C PRO A 97 -2.02 41.63 -11.47
N VAL A 98 -2.12 40.52 -10.74
CA VAL A 98 -1.04 39.57 -10.54
C VAL A 98 -0.71 39.03 -11.92
N ALA A 99 0.25 39.67 -12.58
CA ALA A 99 1.07 38.97 -13.54
C ALA A 99 1.59 37.74 -12.80
N GLU A 100 1.33 36.56 -13.34
CA GLU A 100 1.82 35.27 -12.84
C GLU A 100 3.35 35.29 -12.82
N ALA A 101 3.93 35.85 -11.76
CA ALA A 101 5.29 35.55 -11.38
C ALA A 101 5.18 34.29 -10.54
N SER A 102 5.18 33.14 -11.22
CA SER A 102 5.46 31.85 -10.62
C SER A 102 6.67 32.01 -9.71
N SER A 103 6.43 31.86 -8.40
CA SER A 103 7.46 31.93 -7.39
C SER A 103 8.44 30.79 -7.62
N ASP A 104 9.53 31.13 -8.29
CA ASP A 104 10.56 30.20 -8.70
C ASP A 104 11.50 29.91 -7.54
N ILE A 105 11.17 28.89 -6.74
CA ILE A 105 12.04 28.38 -5.67
C ILE A 105 13.31 27.73 -6.25
N PHE A 106 13.27 27.34 -7.53
CA PHE A 106 14.34 26.64 -8.21
C PHE A 106 15.06 27.56 -9.21
N SER A 107 16.36 27.31 -9.41
CA SER A 107 17.10 27.97 -10.49
C SER A 107 16.51 27.55 -11.84
N SER A 108 16.50 28.48 -12.81
CA SER A 108 16.11 28.21 -14.20
C SER A 108 16.82 26.98 -14.79
N LYS A 109 18.07 26.74 -14.39
CA LYS A 109 18.83 25.55 -14.80
C LYS A 109 18.27 24.25 -14.23
N THR A 110 17.82 24.27 -12.97
CA THR A 110 17.19 23.10 -12.34
C THR A 110 15.86 22.80 -13.01
N ARG A 111 15.06 23.82 -13.34
CA ARG A 111 13.82 23.63 -14.08
C ARG A 111 14.07 23.00 -15.45
N GLU A 112 15.03 23.51 -16.20
CA GLU A 112 15.40 22.97 -17.52
C GLU A 112 15.77 21.49 -17.45
N HIS A 113 16.52 21.07 -16.42
CA HIS A 113 16.87 19.65 -16.25
C HIS A 113 15.67 18.79 -15.87
N LEU A 114 14.75 19.34 -15.07
CA LEU A 114 13.54 18.65 -14.64
C LEU A 114 12.59 18.47 -15.83
N GLU A 115 12.36 19.52 -16.62
CA GLU A 115 11.58 19.47 -17.86
C GLU A 115 12.18 18.49 -18.87
N ASN A 116 13.50 18.50 -19.06
CA ASN A 116 14.16 17.57 -19.97
C ASN A 116 14.08 16.10 -19.48
N ALA A 117 14.16 15.87 -18.17
CA ALA A 117 14.01 14.52 -17.59
C ALA A 117 12.59 13.98 -17.74
N PHE A 118 11.56 14.83 -17.64
CA PHE A 118 10.19 14.43 -17.89
C PHE A 118 9.88 14.26 -19.38
N ALA A 119 10.45 15.09 -20.25
CA ALA A 119 10.33 14.95 -21.71
C ALA A 119 10.93 13.62 -22.20
N ALA A 120 12.07 13.21 -21.62
CA ALA A 120 12.71 11.92 -21.92
C ALA A 120 11.88 10.69 -21.52
N LEU A 121 10.83 10.84 -20.70
CA LEU A 121 9.93 9.74 -20.32
C LEU A 121 8.70 9.64 -21.25
N ASP A 122 8.38 10.70 -22.00
CA ASP A 122 7.21 10.76 -22.90
C ASP A 122 7.57 10.40 -24.35
N GLU A 123 8.84 10.55 -24.72
CA GLU A 123 9.32 10.24 -26.06
C GLU A 123 9.77 8.76 -26.14
N PRO A 124 9.18 7.92 -27.02
CA PRO A 124 9.73 6.61 -27.30
C PRO A 124 11.02 6.80 -28.11
N GLU A 125 12.16 6.76 -27.43
CA GLU A 125 13.49 6.76 -28.04
C GLU A 125 13.62 5.62 -29.08
N GLU A 126 13.47 5.94 -30.36
CA GLU A 126 14.13 5.21 -31.45
C GLU A 126 15.63 5.58 -31.45
N GLU A 127 16.37 5.11 -30.45
CA GLU A 127 17.83 5.22 -30.43
C GLU A 127 18.47 3.97 -31.07
N GLU A 128 19.10 4.18 -32.23
CA GLU A 128 20.04 3.24 -32.85
C GLU A 128 21.33 3.18 -31.98
N TYR A 129 21.33 2.34 -30.95
CA TYR A 129 22.45 2.15 -30.04
C TYR A 129 23.55 1.24 -30.61
N ALA A 130 24.74 1.81 -30.82
CA ALA A 130 25.99 1.07 -30.68
C ALA A 130 26.31 0.92 -29.18
N ALA A 131 26.38 -0.32 -28.71
CA ALA A 131 26.50 -0.69 -27.29
C ALA A 131 27.76 -0.16 -26.58
N PRO A 132 27.62 0.15 -25.29
CA PRO A 132 28.48 -0.46 -24.28
C PRO A 132 27.65 -1.37 -23.37
N ALA A 133 28.20 -2.57 -23.12
CA ALA A 133 27.61 -3.58 -22.28
C ALA A 133 27.40 -3.11 -20.82
N TYR A 134 26.19 -2.71 -20.50
CA TYR A 134 25.58 -2.93 -19.19
C TYR A 134 24.31 -3.71 -19.45
N ALA A 135 24.25 -4.96 -19.00
CA ALA A 135 23.03 -5.75 -19.07
C ALA A 135 22.03 -5.16 -18.07
N PRO A 136 20.88 -4.61 -18.49
CA PRO A 136 19.73 -4.55 -17.62
C PRO A 136 19.26 -6.00 -17.40
N SER A 137 19.49 -6.51 -16.19
CA SER A 137 18.81 -7.71 -15.72
C SER A 137 17.35 -7.37 -15.46
N SER A 138 16.56 -7.39 -16.52
CA SER A 138 15.17 -7.80 -16.52
C SER A 138 14.91 -8.28 -17.92
N SER A 139 14.92 -9.61 -18.07
CA SER A 139 14.51 -10.29 -19.28
C SER A 139 13.29 -9.61 -19.86
N ALA A 140 13.36 -9.27 -21.15
CA ALA A 140 12.24 -8.80 -21.92
C ALA A 140 11.16 -9.89 -21.98
N SER A 141 10.33 -9.97 -20.95
CA SER A 141 9.10 -10.75 -20.96
C SER A 141 7.99 -9.92 -21.61
N GLY A 142 8.28 -9.27 -22.75
CA GLY A 142 7.32 -8.43 -23.46
C GLY A 142 6.29 -9.22 -24.27
N LEU A 143 6.52 -10.52 -24.49
CA LEU A 143 5.69 -11.36 -25.37
C LEU A 143 5.43 -12.78 -24.85
N SER A 144 5.93 -13.13 -23.65
CA SER A 144 5.66 -14.46 -23.10
C SER A 144 4.22 -14.55 -22.59
N VAL A 145 3.57 -15.69 -22.82
CA VAL A 145 2.23 -15.97 -22.28
C VAL A 145 2.22 -15.80 -20.76
N GLU A 146 3.33 -16.16 -20.09
CA GLU A 146 3.51 -15.96 -18.65
C GLU A 146 3.41 -14.48 -18.26
N ALA A 147 4.12 -13.58 -18.95
CA ALA A 147 4.04 -12.15 -18.65
C ALA A 147 2.68 -11.53 -18.98
N VAL A 148 1.99 -12.03 -20.01
CA VAL A 148 0.61 -11.62 -20.30
C VAL A 148 -0.33 -12.10 -19.19
N PHE A 149 -0.11 -13.32 -18.68
CA PHE A 149 -0.84 -13.88 -17.55
C PHE A 149 -0.54 -13.12 -16.25
N GLU A 150 0.72 -12.91 -15.87
CA GLU A 150 1.14 -12.11 -14.72
C GLU A 150 0.56 -10.70 -14.78
N ARG A 151 0.58 -10.06 -15.96
CA ARG A 151 -0.05 -8.75 -16.17
C ARG A 151 -1.55 -8.83 -16.01
N ALA A 152 -2.22 -9.84 -16.58
CA ALA A 152 -3.67 -9.99 -16.45
C ALA A 152 -4.10 -10.25 -15.00
N VAL A 153 -3.35 -11.07 -14.26
CA VAL A 153 -3.57 -11.34 -12.83
C VAL A 153 -3.37 -10.07 -12.02
N ASN A 154 -2.26 -9.35 -12.23
CA ASN A 154 -2.02 -8.09 -11.54
C ASN A 154 -3.12 -7.07 -11.85
N GLN A 155 -3.53 -6.92 -13.11
CA GLN A 155 -4.61 -6.00 -13.49
C GLN A 155 -5.97 -6.39 -12.91
N ALA A 156 -6.26 -7.68 -12.78
CA ALA A 156 -7.51 -8.16 -12.18
C ALA A 156 -7.51 -8.00 -10.65
N PHE A 157 -6.35 -8.19 -10.01
CA PHE A 157 -6.24 -8.16 -8.55
C PHE A 157 -6.00 -6.74 -7.99
N GLU A 158 -5.36 -5.86 -8.75
CA GLU A 158 -5.04 -4.50 -8.31
C GLU A 158 -6.22 -3.68 -7.79
N PRO A 159 -7.44 -3.69 -8.39
CA PRO A 159 -8.57 -2.98 -7.79
C PRO A 159 -8.98 -3.54 -6.42
N VAL A 160 -8.94 -4.87 -6.26
CA VAL A 160 -9.25 -5.54 -4.98
C VAL A 160 -8.18 -5.23 -3.94
N ALA A 161 -6.91 -5.28 -4.33
CA ALA A 161 -5.79 -4.95 -3.47
C ALA A 161 -5.83 -3.48 -3.00
N LYS A 162 -6.16 -2.55 -3.90
CA LYS A 162 -6.31 -1.12 -3.59
C LYS A 162 -7.48 -0.87 -2.65
N GLN A 163 -8.62 -1.54 -2.86
CA GLN A 163 -9.76 -1.45 -1.96
C GLN A 163 -9.41 -1.99 -0.57
N TRP A 164 -8.87 -3.21 -0.50
CA TRP A 164 -8.47 -3.82 0.77
C TRP A 164 -7.43 -2.97 1.49
N LEU A 165 -6.43 -2.45 0.78
CA LEU A 165 -5.42 -1.58 1.38
C LEU A 165 -6.04 -0.28 1.86
N GLY A 166 -7.00 0.32 1.15
CA GLY A 166 -7.73 1.50 1.61
C GLY A 166 -8.49 1.25 2.91
N GLU A 167 -9.18 0.11 3.01
CA GLU A 167 -9.95 -0.27 4.21
C GLU A 167 -9.05 -0.65 5.40
N ASN A 168 -7.88 -1.24 5.14
CA ASN A 168 -7.00 -1.80 6.19
C ASN A 168 -5.75 -0.95 6.48
N ALA A 169 -5.44 0.06 5.66
CA ALA A 169 -4.29 0.96 5.82
C ALA A 169 -4.11 1.54 7.22
N PRO A 170 -5.13 2.10 7.90
CA PRO A 170 -4.91 2.69 9.23
C PRO A 170 -4.42 1.66 10.24
N GLN A 171 -4.97 0.45 10.21
CA GLN A 171 -4.59 -0.63 11.11
C GLN A 171 -3.20 -1.19 10.79
N LEU A 172 -2.88 -1.33 9.49
CA LEU A 172 -1.55 -1.76 9.04
C LEU A 172 -0.48 -0.74 9.44
N ILE A 173 -0.75 0.55 9.27
CA ILE A 173 0.17 1.64 9.65
C ILE A 173 0.41 1.62 11.16
N GLU A 174 -0.61 1.47 12.00
CA GLU A 174 -0.43 1.35 13.45
C GLU A 174 0.47 0.17 13.83
N ARG A 175 0.34 -0.96 13.14
CA ARG A 175 1.15 -2.16 13.36
C ARG A 175 2.59 -1.99 12.85
N MET A 176 2.79 -1.32 11.72
CA MET A 176 4.12 -1.11 11.12
C MET A 176 4.92 0.03 11.76
N LYS A 177 4.24 1.05 12.31
CA LYS A 177 4.88 2.22 12.94
C LYS A 177 5.95 1.88 13.98
N PRO A 178 5.76 0.94 14.92
CA PRO A 178 6.84 0.57 15.85
C PRO A 178 8.05 -0.05 15.15
N LEU A 179 7.83 -0.92 14.16
CA LEU A 179 8.91 -1.58 13.41
C LEU A 179 9.71 -0.56 12.58
N ILE A 180 9.03 0.36 11.92
CA ILE A 180 9.66 1.43 11.15
C ILE A 180 10.47 2.35 12.08
N ARG A 181 9.93 2.66 13.27
CA ARG A 181 10.66 3.46 14.26
C ARG A 181 11.93 2.76 14.73
N GLU A 182 11.84 1.50 15.12
CA GLU A 182 13.00 0.71 15.55
C GLU A 182 14.08 0.65 14.46
N TRP A 183 13.66 0.36 13.23
CA TRP A 183 14.56 0.35 12.07
C TRP A 183 15.19 1.72 11.80
N MET A 184 14.41 2.80 11.90
CA MET A 184 14.91 4.16 11.71
C MET A 184 15.91 4.51 12.82
N ASP A 185 15.61 4.19 14.08
CA ASP A 185 16.51 4.47 15.20
C ASP A 185 17.85 3.73 15.05
N GLU A 186 17.85 2.52 14.48
CA GLU A 186 19.07 1.74 14.23
C GLU A 186 19.86 2.19 12.99
N HIS A 187 19.19 2.43 11.86
CA HIS A 187 19.86 2.60 10.56
C HIS A 187 19.92 4.05 10.07
N PHE A 188 19.05 4.93 10.54
CA PHE A 188 19.00 6.32 10.10
C PHE A 188 20.29 7.10 10.39
N PRO A 189 20.97 6.95 11.54
CA PRO A 189 22.21 7.67 11.80
C PRO A 189 23.28 7.39 10.75
N ALA A 190 23.49 6.11 10.38
CA ALA A 190 24.49 5.72 9.40
C ALA A 190 24.18 6.25 7.99
N LEU A 191 22.90 6.27 7.60
CA LEU A 191 22.46 6.83 6.32
C LEU A 191 22.70 8.34 6.25
N LEU A 192 22.42 9.08 7.32
CA LEU A 192 22.70 10.51 7.40
C LEU A 192 24.20 10.81 7.36
N GLU A 193 25.02 10.07 8.09
CA GLU A 193 26.47 10.25 8.07
C GLU A 193 27.07 10.02 6.67
N GLY A 194 26.56 9.01 5.95
CA GLY A 194 26.90 8.79 4.55
C GLY A 194 26.51 9.98 3.67
N ALA A 195 25.25 10.40 3.72
CA ALA A 195 24.74 11.50 2.91
C ALA A 195 25.43 12.84 3.20
N VAL A 196 25.70 13.16 4.48
CA VAL A 196 26.42 14.38 4.88
C VAL A 196 27.87 14.33 4.43
N ARG A 197 28.55 13.18 4.53
CA ARG A 197 29.92 13.02 4.03
C ARG A 197 29.98 13.28 2.52
N ASP A 198 29.03 12.76 1.77
CA ASP A 198 28.95 12.95 0.32
C ASP A 198 28.65 14.42 -0.03
N GLU A 199 27.75 15.07 0.72
CA GLU A 199 27.41 16.48 0.50
C GLU A 199 28.58 17.41 0.84
N VAL A 200 29.30 17.17 1.93
CA VAL A 200 30.51 17.93 2.28
C VAL A 200 31.61 17.72 1.24
N ALA A 201 31.82 16.49 0.77
CA ALA A 201 32.80 16.20 -0.27
C ALA A 201 32.45 16.93 -1.58
N ARG A 202 31.16 16.96 -1.95
CA ARG A 202 30.65 17.69 -3.11
C ARG A 202 30.87 19.20 -3.00
N VAL A 203 30.53 19.80 -1.85
CA VAL A 203 30.72 21.24 -1.60
C VAL A 203 32.20 21.60 -1.55
N ALA A 204 33.04 20.77 -0.94
CA ALA A 204 34.49 20.97 -0.92
C ALA A 204 35.08 20.95 -2.35
N LYS A 205 34.66 20.00 -3.19
CA LYS A 205 35.05 19.93 -4.61
C LYS A 205 34.59 21.16 -5.39
N ALA A 206 33.33 21.59 -5.20
CA ALA A 206 32.79 22.78 -5.86
C ALA A 206 33.51 24.08 -5.43
N ARG A 207 33.90 24.18 -4.16
CA ARG A 207 34.66 25.33 -3.63
C ARG A 207 36.13 25.34 -4.07
N GLY A 208 36.75 24.17 -4.18
CA GLY A 208 38.13 24.02 -4.68
C GLY A 208 38.27 24.33 -6.17
N ALA A 209 37.24 24.05 -6.98
CA ALA A 209 37.23 24.35 -8.41
C ALA A 209 37.06 25.84 -8.76
N LYS A 210 36.66 26.68 -7.79
CA LYS A 210 36.43 28.13 -7.99
C LYS A 210 37.62 29.00 -7.58
N ARG A 211 38.74 28.40 -7.18
CA ARG A 211 39.99 29.08 -6.82
C ARG A 211 41.04 28.95 -7.91
#